data_AF-A0A158IVG6-F1
#
_entry.id   AF-A0A158IVG6-F1
#
_cell.length_a   1.000
_cell.length_b   1.000
_cell.length_c   1.000
_cell.angle_alpha   90.00
_cell.angle_beta   90.00
_cell.angle_gamma   90.00
#
_symmetry.space_group_name_H-M   'P 1'
#
loop_
_entity.id
_entity.type
_entity.pdbx_description
1 polymer ?
#
loop_
_entity_poly.entity_id
_entity_poly.type
_entity_poly.pdbx_seq_one_letter_code
_entity_poly.pdbx_strand_id
1 'polypeptide(L)'
;MTDAELAQALDSELDPGDIVAHHGLTVHGSGVNLSASMRSTYIIQYAAADAFAYTAPVVDSMHRGKMVRSEPPRFARVEEGLIELPPDFGNGYAGIFTLQNAQG
;
A
#
# COMPACT_ATOMS: atom_id res chain seq x y z
N MET A 1 -3.40 17.22 -4.14
CA MET A 1 -3.08 17.59 -2.75
C MET A 1 -2.65 19.04 -2.76
N THR A 2 -3.30 19.87 -1.95
CA THR A 2 -3.00 21.30 -1.80
C THR A 2 -1.95 21.53 -0.71
N ASP A 3 -1.29 22.68 -0.72
CA ASP A 3 -0.32 23.05 0.32
C ASP A 3 -0.96 23.08 1.72
N ALA A 4 -2.25 23.44 1.80
CA ALA A 4 -3.00 23.44 3.06
C ALA A 4 -3.25 22.02 3.59
N GLU A 5 -3.48 21.04 2.70
CA GLU A 5 -3.61 19.63 3.07
C GLU A 5 -2.26 19.06 3.52
N LEU A 6 -1.16 19.43 2.85
CA LEU A 6 0.19 19.03 3.24
C LEU A 6 0.59 19.59 4.60
N ALA A 7 0.18 20.82 4.93
CA ALA A 7 0.45 21.43 6.23
C ALA A 7 -0.20 20.70 7.41
N GLN A 8 -1.16 19.80 7.15
CA GLN A 8 -1.81 18.96 8.16
C GLN A 8 -1.21 17.54 8.22
N ALA A 9 -0.22 17.23 7.38
CA ALA A 9 0.47 15.95 7.42
C ALA A 9 1.23 15.79 8.75
N LEU A 10 1.32 14.55 9.22
CA LEU A 10 2.11 14.18 10.39
C LEU A 10 3.26 13.29 9.95
N ASP A 11 4.46 13.67 10.36
CA ASP A 11 5.65 12.86 10.12
C ASP A 11 5.64 11.63 11.03
N SER A 12 5.98 10.47 10.45
CA SER A 12 6.21 9.23 11.16
C SER A 12 7.70 8.91 11.13
N GLU A 13 8.43 9.49 12.07
CA GLU A 13 9.85 9.21 12.27
C GLU A 13 10.04 7.85 12.95
N LEU A 14 10.96 7.04 12.44
CA LEU A 14 11.15 5.64 12.85
C LEU A 14 12.65 5.32 12.92
N ASP A 15 13.02 4.57 13.95
CA ASP A 15 14.35 3.97 14.07
C ASP A 15 14.40 2.57 13.45
N PRO A 16 15.60 2.03 13.13
CA PRO A 16 15.74 0.66 12.68
C PRO A 16 15.13 -0.36 13.65
N GLY A 17 14.08 -1.04 13.20
CA GLY A 17 13.34 -2.02 14.00
C GLY A 17 11.95 -1.55 14.44
N ASP A 18 11.64 -0.27 14.30
CA ASP A 18 10.30 0.25 14.55
C ASP A 18 9.29 -0.22 13.49
N ILE A 19 8.02 -0.19 13.89
CA ILE A 19 6.89 -0.60 13.05
C ILE A 19 5.91 0.57 12.94
N VAL A 20 5.62 0.95 11.69
CA VAL A 20 4.48 1.81 11.36
C VAL A 20 3.40 0.98 10.68
N ALA A 21 2.16 1.15 11.12
CA ALA A 21 0.99 0.55 10.50
C ALA A 21 0.03 1.65 10.06
N HIS A 22 -0.45 1.57 8.82
CA HIS A 22 -1.45 2.47 8.29
C HIS A 22 -2.45 1.69 7.42
N HIS A 23 -3.64 2.26 7.22
CA HIS A 23 -4.62 1.69 6.32
C HIS A 23 -4.19 1.92 4.86
N GLY A 24 -4.42 0.96 3.96
CA GLY A 24 -4.00 1.08 2.55
C GLY A 24 -4.63 2.27 1.79
N LEU A 25 -5.69 2.86 2.32
CA LEU A 25 -6.35 4.06 1.77
C LEU A 25 -5.91 5.38 2.46
N THR A 26 -5.09 5.32 3.50
CA THR A 26 -4.55 6.52 4.13
C THR A 26 -3.68 7.25 3.10
N VAL A 27 -3.91 8.55 2.89
CA VAL A 27 -3.03 9.35 2.03
C VAL A 27 -1.68 9.47 2.74
N HIS A 28 -0.63 9.00 2.08
CA HIS A 28 0.73 9.00 2.60
C HIS A 28 1.74 9.24 1.48
N GLY A 29 2.93 9.67 1.86
CA GLY A 29 4.02 9.95 0.94
C GLY A 29 5.31 10.19 1.70
N SER A 30 6.36 10.54 0.97
CA SER A 30 7.63 10.93 1.57
C SER A 30 8.26 12.06 0.78
N GLY A 31 8.99 12.95 1.46
CA GLY A 31 9.91 13.86 0.80
C GLY A 31 11.06 13.13 0.07
N VAL A 32 11.78 13.88 -0.76
CA VAL A 32 12.97 13.41 -1.48
C VAL A 32 14.03 12.93 -0.48
N ASN A 33 14.66 11.78 -0.75
CA ASN A 33 15.81 11.34 0.03
C ASN A 33 17.05 12.16 -0.38
N LEU A 34 17.48 13.08 0.49
CA LEU A 34 18.65 13.93 0.26
C LEU A 34 19.96 13.34 0.84
N SER A 35 19.90 12.14 1.42
CA SER A 35 21.08 11.48 1.97
C SER A 35 21.81 10.62 0.92
N ALA A 36 23.07 10.28 1.20
CA ALA A 36 23.83 9.30 0.43
C ALA A 36 23.49 7.83 0.80
N SER A 37 22.54 7.63 1.72
CA SER A 37 22.20 6.32 2.28
C SER A 37 20.85 5.82 1.76
N MET A 38 20.75 4.51 1.56
CA MET A 38 19.49 3.87 1.21
C MET A 38 18.56 3.87 2.42
N ARG A 39 17.31 4.28 2.23
CA ARG A 39 16.23 4.10 3.20
C ARG A 39 15.47 2.82 2.86
N SER A 40 15.80 1.72 3.54
CA SER A 40 15.13 0.43 3.36
C SER A 40 13.94 0.29 4.31
N THR A 41 12.88 -0.33 3.83
CA THR A 41 11.66 -0.64 4.61
C THR A 41 11.17 -2.01 4.21
N TYR A 42 10.86 -2.85 5.20
CA TYR A 42 10.21 -4.13 4.94
C TYR A 42 8.69 -3.96 5.02
N ILE A 43 8.01 -4.11 3.89
CA ILE A 43 6.57 -3.89 3.78
C ILE A 43 5.85 -5.23 3.77
N ILE A 44 4.89 -5.38 4.69
CA ILE A 44 3.96 -6.51 4.72
C ILE A 44 2.55 -5.97 4.63
N GLN A 45 1.78 -6.46 3.66
CA GLN A 45 0.36 -6.13 3.54
C GLN A 45 -0.47 -7.26 4.15
N TYR A 46 -1.43 -6.87 4.99
CA TYR A 46 -2.43 -7.78 5.55
C TYR A 46 -3.80 -7.41 5.00
N ALA A 47 -4.61 -8.44 4.72
CA ALA A 47 -6.03 -8.31 4.43
C ALA A 47 -6.78 -9.32 5.30
N ALA A 48 -8.04 -9.01 5.64
CA ALA A 48 -8.91 -10.00 6.25
C ALA A 48 -9.11 -11.15 5.25
N ALA A 49 -9.13 -12.38 5.74
CA ALA A 49 -9.21 -13.55 4.86
C ALA A 49 -10.51 -13.54 4.01
N ASP A 50 -11.61 -13.03 4.57
CA ASP A 50 -12.91 -12.88 3.91
C ASP A 50 -13.05 -11.64 3.01
N ALA A 51 -12.00 -10.80 2.92
CA ALA A 51 -11.96 -9.63 2.05
C ALA A 51 -11.22 -9.98 0.74
N PHE A 52 -11.99 -10.32 -0.29
CA PHE A 52 -11.45 -10.75 -1.57
C PHE A 52 -11.10 -9.55 -2.47
N ALA A 53 -9.95 -9.62 -3.16
CA ALA A 53 -9.55 -8.60 -4.12
C ALA A 53 -10.38 -8.69 -5.41
N TYR A 54 -10.80 -7.53 -5.94
CA TYR A 54 -11.55 -7.44 -7.20
C TYR A 54 -10.67 -7.55 -8.46
N THR A 55 -9.39 -7.16 -8.36
CA THR A 55 -8.44 -7.19 -9.48
C THR A 55 -7.15 -7.94 -9.11
N ALA A 56 -6.35 -8.27 -10.12
CA ALA A 56 -5.05 -8.89 -9.95
C ALA A 56 -4.10 -7.95 -9.16
N PRO A 57 -3.18 -8.50 -8.34
CA PRO A 57 -2.23 -7.68 -7.61
C PRO A 57 -1.23 -7.05 -8.57
N VAL A 58 -0.72 -5.87 -8.20
CA VAL A 58 0.37 -5.19 -8.91
C VAL A 58 1.66 -6.01 -8.92
N VAL A 59 1.96 -6.66 -7.79
CA VAL A 59 3.10 -7.56 -7.61
C VAL A 59 2.59 -8.89 -7.07
N ASP A 60 2.81 -9.96 -7.82
CA ASP A 60 2.42 -11.30 -7.38
C ASP A 60 3.49 -11.88 -6.44
N SER A 61 3.30 -11.62 -5.15
CA SER A 61 4.19 -12.11 -4.09
C SER A 61 4.01 -13.61 -3.86
N MET A 62 5.11 -14.33 -3.65
CA MET A 62 5.07 -15.75 -3.21
C MET A 62 4.37 -15.97 -1.86
N HIS A 63 4.09 -14.90 -1.10
CA HIS A 63 3.35 -14.94 0.15
C HIS A 63 1.90 -14.49 0.03
N ARG A 64 1.43 -14.20 -1.18
CA ARG A 64 0.04 -13.77 -1.42
C ARG A 64 -0.94 -14.82 -0.92
N GLY A 65 -1.93 -14.39 -0.14
CA GLY A 65 -2.94 -15.27 0.44
C GLY A 65 -2.43 -16.23 1.52
N LYS A 66 -1.17 -16.09 1.98
CA LYS A 66 -0.66 -16.89 3.09
C LYS A 66 -1.43 -16.54 4.36
N MET A 67 -2.17 -17.51 4.90
CA MET A 67 -2.86 -17.37 6.18
C MET A 67 -1.85 -17.19 7.32
N VAL A 68 -2.02 -16.11 8.09
CA VAL A 68 -1.16 -15.80 9.24
C VAL A 68 -1.81 -16.22 10.55
N ARG A 69 -3.14 -16.23 10.60
CA ARG A 69 -3.94 -16.63 11.77
C ARG A 69 -5.32 -17.12 11.31
N SER A 70 -5.87 -18.10 12.03
CA SER A 70 -7.21 -18.68 11.80
C SER A 70 -7.31 -19.50 10.51
N GLU A 71 -8.53 -19.95 10.20
CA GLU A 71 -8.86 -20.81 9.05
C GLU A 71 -9.31 -20.00 7.82
N PRO A 72 -9.19 -20.56 6.61
CA PRO A 72 -9.72 -19.95 5.39
C PRO A 72 -11.24 -19.69 5.46
N PRO A 73 -11.74 -18.56 4.92
CA PRO A 73 -13.15 -18.22 4.99
C PRO A 73 -13.98 -19.10 4.05
N ARG A 74 -15.24 -19.31 4.43
CA ARG A 74 -16.26 -19.95 3.58
C ARG A 74 -17.12 -18.95 2.81
N PHE A 75 -17.14 -17.70 3.26
CA PHE A 75 -17.99 -16.63 2.74
C PHE A 75 -17.17 -15.34 2.57
N ALA A 76 -17.52 -14.55 1.57
CA ALA A 76 -16.98 -13.22 1.38
C ALA A 76 -17.70 -12.21 2.26
N ARG A 77 -16.94 -11.28 2.84
CA ARG A 77 -17.47 -10.09 3.49
C ARG A 77 -17.70 -9.03 2.42
N VAL A 78 -18.97 -8.69 2.21
CA VAL A 78 -19.43 -7.73 1.22
C VAL A 78 -20.41 -6.76 1.87
N GLU A 79 -20.44 -5.52 1.39
CA GLU A 79 -21.38 -4.48 1.81
C GLU A 79 -22.27 -4.10 0.62
N GLU A 80 -23.54 -3.79 0.88
CA GLU A 80 -24.45 -3.31 -0.15
C GLU A 80 -24.06 -1.88 -0.55
N GLY A 81 -23.78 -1.66 -1.84
CA GLY A 81 -23.44 -0.34 -2.33
C GLY A 81 -22.77 -0.36 -3.71
N LEU A 82 -22.46 0.83 -4.20
CA LEU A 82 -21.60 1.02 -5.37
C LEU A 82 -20.17 1.24 -4.85
N ILE A 83 -19.24 0.44 -5.34
CA ILE A 83 -17.82 0.51 -4.97
C ILE A 83 -17.04 0.85 -6.23
N GLU A 84 -16.16 1.85 -6.14
CA GLU A 84 -15.22 2.14 -7.22
C GLU A 84 -14.24 0.97 -7.35
N LEU A 85 -14.16 0.40 -8.56
CA LEU A 85 -13.24 -0.71 -8.80
C LEU A 85 -11.80 -0.20 -8.81
N PRO A 86 -10.87 -0.93 -8.18
CA PRO A 86 -9.46 -0.60 -8.29
C PRO A 86 -9.02 -0.70 -9.76
N PRO A 87 -8.05 0.12 -10.20
CA PRO A 87 -7.47 0.00 -11.53
C PRO A 87 -6.94 -1.41 -11.80
N ASP A 88 -7.09 -1.87 -13.04
CA ASP A 88 -6.57 -3.16 -13.48
C ASP A 88 -5.12 -3.00 -13.94
N PHE A 89 -4.21 -3.65 -13.21
CA PHE A 89 -2.78 -3.68 -13.50
C PHE A 89 -2.33 -4.96 -14.22
N GLY A 90 -3.26 -5.74 -14.77
CA GLY A 90 -2.95 -6.96 -15.53
C GLY A 90 -2.02 -6.73 -16.73
N ASN A 91 -1.94 -5.49 -17.24
CA ASN A 91 -1.02 -5.09 -18.32
C ASN A 91 0.29 -4.48 -17.82
N GLY A 92 0.58 -4.58 -16.52
CA GLY A 92 1.79 -4.06 -15.88
C GLY A 92 1.56 -2.78 -15.08
N TYR A 93 2.56 -2.44 -14.26
CA TYR A 93 2.56 -1.29 -13.37
C TYR A 93 3.86 -0.49 -13.54
N ALA A 94 3.74 0.81 -13.76
CA ALA A 94 4.87 1.72 -13.70
C ALA A 94 5.21 2.01 -12.24
N GLY A 95 6.39 1.57 -11.79
CA GLY A 95 6.85 1.79 -10.42
C GLY A 95 6.93 3.27 -10.05
N ILE A 96 6.72 3.59 -8.77
CA ILE A 96 6.76 4.98 -8.27
C ILE A 96 8.06 5.72 -8.64
N PHE A 97 9.19 4.99 -8.70
CA PHE A 97 10.50 5.56 -9.05
C PHE A 97 10.57 5.99 -10.52
N THR A 98 9.87 5.27 -11.42
CA THR A 98 9.75 5.66 -12.83
C THR A 98 8.99 6.98 -12.96
N LEU A 99 7.95 7.18 -12.15
CA LEU A 99 7.14 8.39 -12.15
C LEU A 99 7.86 9.57 -11.48
N GLN A 100 8.67 9.32 -10.46
CA GLN A 100 9.46 10.35 -9.77
C GLN A 100 10.54 10.96 -10.67
N ASN A 101 11.21 10.16 -11.51
CA ASN A 101 12.24 10.64 -12.42
C ASN A 101 11.68 11.39 -13.64
N ALA A 102 10.39 11.28 -13.93
CA ALA A 102 9.74 11.93 -15.06
C ALA A 102 9.27 13.37 -14.75
N GLN A 103 9.40 13.82 -13.49
CA GLN A 103 9.05 15.18 -13.06
C GLN A 103 10.28 16.07 -12.75
N GLY A 104 11.49 15.63 -13.13
CA GLY A 104 12.70 16.47 -13.14
C GLY A 104 12.88 17.16 -14.48
#